data_AF-A0A2V9BXY4-F1
#
_entry.id   AF-A0A2V9BXY4-F1
#
_cell.length_a   1.000
_cell.length_b   1.000
_cell.length_c   1.000
_cell.angle_alpha   90.00
_cell.angle_beta   90.00
_cell.angle_gamma   90.00
#
_symmetry.space_group_name_H-M   'P 1'
#
loop_
_entity.id
_entity.type
_entity.pdbx_description
1 polymer ?
#
loop_
_entity_poly.entity_id
_entity_poly.type
_entity_poly.pdbx_seq_one_letter_code
_entity_poly.pdbx_strand_id
1 'polypeptide(L)'
;QLALFYFQARSLDAQEQLLNSTVALYEQALELNQSRFQGGIGSEVEVQQAKTQLETTRAQAIDVGVLRAQFEHAVATLIGKPAGSFSLPPLPLRTPPPPIPAGVPSELLERRPDIASADRLMAAANARIGVAKAAYYPLLNLTAAGGFESGAISTLLSGPSALWAVGPSAIFTLFDGGRRRAASDQAIAAYDQTVASYRETVLTSFQQVEDNLAALRILEKEAQTQNEAVVAAQKYLELSITRYKGGVTSYLEVTTAQSAALADEVTAVNILGRRMVAAVQLVQALGGGWDSSSLPQHPECCGKLVSATCSGNVCK
;
A
#
# COMPACT_ATOMS: atom_id res chain seq x y z
N GLN A 1 3.01 -0.97 -1.27
CA GLN A 1 3.43 -1.26 0.12
C GLN A 1 4.95 -1.42 0.23
N LEU A 2 5.60 -2.34 -0.49
CA LEU A 2 7.06 -2.53 -0.42
C LEU A 2 7.85 -1.22 -0.59
N ALA A 3 7.55 -0.46 -1.65
CA ALA A 3 8.18 0.84 -1.88
C ALA A 3 7.93 1.85 -0.74
N LEU A 4 6.74 1.84 -0.10
CA LEU A 4 6.44 2.73 1.02
C LEU A 4 7.36 2.47 2.21
N PHE A 5 7.44 1.21 2.65
CA PHE A 5 8.31 0.83 3.77
C PHE A 5 9.79 1.04 3.44
N TYR A 6 10.19 0.79 2.20
CA TYR A 6 11.54 1.07 1.73
C TYR A 6 11.89 2.55 1.87
N PHE A 7 11.06 3.46 1.34
CA PHE A 7 11.33 4.89 1.42
C PHE A 7 11.17 5.46 2.84
N GLN A 8 10.31 4.89 3.67
CA GLN A 8 10.25 5.22 5.09
C GLN A 8 11.56 4.84 5.81
N ALA A 9 12.10 3.63 5.55
CA ALA A 9 13.42 3.26 6.06
C ALA A 9 14.53 4.21 5.56
N ARG A 10 14.51 4.61 4.28
CA ARG A 10 15.50 5.58 3.74
C ARG A 10 15.39 6.98 4.33
N SER A 11 14.18 7.41 4.67
CA SER A 11 13.95 8.68 5.37
C SER A 11 14.55 8.63 6.78
N LEU A 12 14.42 7.49 7.47
CA LEU A 12 15.02 7.29 8.79
C LEU A 12 16.54 7.16 8.71
N ASP A 13 17.09 6.52 7.67
CA ASP A 13 18.54 6.52 7.42
C ASP A 13 19.08 7.97 7.27
N ALA A 14 18.31 8.87 6.65
CA ALA A 14 18.68 10.30 6.54
C ALA A 14 18.59 11.03 7.88
N GLN A 15 17.56 10.75 8.68
CA GLN A 15 17.42 11.34 10.00
C GLN A 15 18.51 10.86 10.97
N GLU A 16 18.84 9.57 10.93
CA GLU A 16 19.96 8.99 11.67
C GLU A 16 21.30 9.61 11.26
N GLN A 17 21.56 9.77 9.95
CA GLN A 17 22.77 10.43 9.46
C GLN A 17 22.88 11.87 10.00
N LEU A 18 21.77 12.63 9.95
CA LEU A 18 21.70 14.00 10.48
C LEU A 18 22.03 14.02 11.98
N LEU A 19 21.30 13.25 12.78
CA LEU A 19 21.47 13.22 14.24
C LEU A 19 22.88 12.78 14.64
N ASN A 20 23.44 11.75 14.00
CA ASN A 20 24.80 11.30 14.27
C ASN A 20 25.85 12.39 13.94
N SER A 21 25.66 13.13 12.85
CA SER A 21 26.54 14.26 12.52
C SER A 21 26.43 15.39 13.56
N THR A 22 25.23 15.65 14.07
CA THR A 22 24.99 16.66 15.11
C THR A 22 25.55 16.22 16.47
N VAL A 23 25.49 14.93 16.81
CA VAL A 23 26.14 14.37 18.00
C VAL A 23 27.64 14.67 17.97
N ALA A 24 28.32 14.44 16.85
CA ALA A 24 29.75 14.74 16.72
C ALA A 24 30.06 16.24 16.90
N LEU A 25 29.18 17.13 16.42
CA LEU A 25 29.32 18.57 16.63
C LEU A 25 29.11 18.96 18.12
N TYR A 26 28.17 18.32 18.80
CA TYR A 26 27.89 18.57 20.21
C TYR A 26 28.95 17.97 21.14
N GLU A 27 29.62 16.88 20.76
CA GLU A 27 30.79 16.36 21.46
C GLU A 27 31.93 17.39 21.45
N GLN A 28 32.23 17.99 20.29
CA GLN A 28 33.22 19.07 20.18
C GLN A 28 32.82 20.31 20.99
N ALA A 29 31.53 20.67 20.99
CA ALA A 29 31.04 21.79 21.78
C ALA A 29 31.18 21.53 23.29
N LEU A 30 30.91 20.31 23.76
CA LEU A 30 31.10 19.93 25.16
C LEU A 30 32.58 19.98 25.56
N GLU A 31 33.48 19.44 24.73
CA GLU A 31 34.93 19.47 24.98
C GLU A 31 35.46 20.91 25.09
N LEU A 32 35.00 21.80 24.21
CA LEU A 32 35.34 23.24 24.26
C LEU A 32 34.88 23.86 25.59
N ASN A 33 33.64 23.62 26.01
CA ASN A 33 33.10 24.16 27.25
C ASN A 33 33.82 23.62 28.49
N GLN A 34 34.16 22.32 28.50
CA GLN A 34 34.97 21.70 29.55
C GLN A 34 36.35 22.33 29.65
N SER A 35 37.02 22.53 28.51
CA SER A 35 38.33 23.17 28.46
C SER A 35 38.29 24.61 28.99
N ARG A 36 37.26 25.38 28.62
CA ARG A 36 37.06 26.75 29.12
C ARG A 36 36.79 26.81 30.62
N PHE A 37 35.99 25.88 31.14
CA PHE A 37 35.73 25.76 32.57
C PHE A 37 37.00 25.42 33.37
N GLN A 38 37.78 24.44 32.90
CA GLN A 38 39.08 24.10 33.52
C GLN A 38 40.09 25.25 33.46
N GLY A 39 40.06 26.05 32.40
CA GLY A 39 40.85 27.27 32.26
C GLY A 39 40.32 28.48 33.05
N GLY A 40 39.21 28.34 33.80
CA GLY A 40 38.65 29.40 34.64
C GLY A 40 37.88 30.52 33.90
N ILE A 41 37.64 30.35 32.59
CA ILE A 41 36.96 31.35 31.74
C ILE A 41 35.56 30.90 31.28
N GLY A 42 35.07 29.79 31.81
CA GLY A 42 33.73 29.24 31.58
C GLY A 42 33.08 28.85 32.91
N SER A 43 31.80 28.47 32.87
CA SER A 43 31.06 28.05 34.06
C SER A 43 30.57 26.60 33.96
N GLU A 44 30.36 25.94 35.09
CA GLU A 44 29.79 24.60 35.13
C GLU A 44 28.39 24.55 34.48
N VAL A 45 27.62 25.65 34.53
CA VAL A 45 26.32 25.77 33.86
C VAL A 45 26.46 25.57 32.34
N GLU A 46 27.46 26.17 31.71
CA GLU A 46 27.70 26.02 30.26
C GLU A 46 28.09 24.57 29.91
N VAL A 47 28.89 23.92 30.76
CA VAL A 47 29.24 22.50 30.60
C VAL A 47 28.01 21.61 30.68
N GLN A 48 27.13 21.83 31.66
CA GLN A 48 25.91 21.03 31.80
C GLN A 48 24.90 21.32 30.69
N GLN A 49 24.82 22.55 30.17
CA GLN A 49 24.01 22.88 29.00
C GLN A 49 24.48 22.11 27.75
N ALA A 50 25.78 22.16 27.45
CA ALA A 50 26.36 21.42 26.33
C ALA A 50 26.16 19.91 26.47
N LYS A 51 26.35 19.37 27.68
CA LYS A 51 26.15 17.95 27.97
C LYS A 51 24.69 17.53 27.81
N THR A 52 23.75 18.35 28.28
CA THR A 52 22.31 18.07 28.14
C THR A 52 21.93 18.02 26.67
N GLN A 53 22.44 18.96 25.85
CA GLN A 53 22.17 19.00 24.43
C GLN A 53 22.74 17.76 23.70
N LEU A 54 23.98 17.36 24.03
CA LEU A 54 24.61 16.16 23.50
C LEU A 54 23.81 14.89 23.82
N GLU A 55 23.52 14.64 25.10
CA GLU A 55 22.86 13.40 25.52
C GLU A 55 21.42 13.34 25.02
N THR A 56 20.71 14.47 24.92
CA THR A 56 19.37 14.53 24.32
C THR A 56 19.40 14.13 22.84
N THR A 57 20.34 14.68 22.06
CA THR A 57 20.44 14.35 20.63
C THR A 57 20.96 12.92 20.40
N ARG A 58 21.84 12.41 21.29
CA ARG A 58 22.25 11.01 21.26
C ARG A 58 21.07 10.07 21.52
N ALA A 59 20.21 10.39 22.48
CA ALA A 59 18.99 9.62 22.74
C ALA A 59 18.06 9.61 21.51
N GLN A 60 17.89 10.75 20.83
CA GLN A 60 17.11 10.84 19.59
C GLN A 60 17.71 9.98 18.47
N ALA A 61 19.05 9.97 18.31
CA ALA A 61 19.72 9.15 17.30
C ALA A 61 19.46 7.65 17.53
N ILE A 62 19.47 7.21 18.79
CA ILE A 62 19.16 5.82 19.17
C ILE A 62 17.69 5.49 18.90
N ASP A 63 16.78 6.40 19.21
CA ASP A 63 15.33 6.19 19.06
C ASP A 63 14.91 5.93 17.60
N VAL A 64 15.52 6.63 16.64
CA VAL A 64 15.30 6.41 15.19
C VAL A 64 15.54 4.95 14.79
N GLY A 65 16.46 4.25 15.47
CA GLY A 65 16.77 2.84 15.22
C GLY A 65 15.56 1.90 15.41
N VAL A 66 14.62 2.23 16.30
CA VAL A 66 13.43 1.42 16.56
C VAL A 66 12.52 1.38 15.32
N LEU A 67 12.15 2.55 14.80
CA LEU A 67 11.29 2.64 13.61
C LEU A 67 12.03 2.11 12.37
N ARG A 68 13.34 2.34 12.27
CA ARG A 68 14.16 1.84 11.17
C ARG A 68 14.10 0.31 11.10
N ALA A 69 14.31 -0.36 12.24
CA ALA A 69 14.24 -1.82 12.32
C ALA A 69 12.84 -2.35 11.99
N GLN A 70 11.77 -1.68 12.42
CA GLN A 70 10.40 -2.06 12.10
C GLN A 70 10.13 -2.04 10.59
N PHE A 71 10.56 -0.99 9.88
CA PHE A 71 10.41 -0.92 8.42
C PHE A 71 11.30 -1.92 7.69
N GLU A 72 12.50 -2.18 8.18
CA GLU A 72 13.39 -3.22 7.65
C GLU A 72 12.75 -4.62 7.75
N HIS A 73 12.18 -4.96 8.91
CA HIS A 73 11.45 -6.22 9.10
C HIS A 73 10.18 -6.31 8.24
N ALA A 74 9.49 -5.18 8.05
CA ALA A 74 8.32 -5.11 7.16
C ALA A 74 8.73 -5.35 5.70
N VAL A 75 9.85 -4.79 5.25
CA VAL A 75 10.43 -5.07 3.93
C VAL A 75 10.79 -6.54 3.81
N ALA A 76 11.46 -7.14 4.82
CA ALA A 76 11.82 -8.56 4.83
C ALA A 76 10.59 -9.47 4.63
N THR A 77 9.51 -9.17 5.35
CA THR A 77 8.24 -9.91 5.27
C THR A 77 7.63 -9.85 3.87
N LEU A 78 7.62 -8.65 3.26
CA LEU A 78 7.07 -8.45 1.91
C LEU A 78 7.88 -9.13 0.80
N ILE A 79 9.17 -9.39 1.02
CA ILE A 79 10.02 -10.15 0.08
C ILE A 79 10.14 -11.64 0.45
N GLY A 80 9.37 -12.12 1.43
CA GLY A 80 9.33 -13.51 1.84
C GLY A 80 10.57 -14.00 2.60
N LYS A 81 11.30 -13.12 3.28
CA LYS A 81 12.47 -13.47 4.10
C LYS A 81 12.17 -13.35 5.60
N PRO A 82 12.72 -14.23 6.45
CA PRO A 82 12.68 -14.03 7.90
C PRO A 82 13.35 -12.70 8.29
N ALA A 83 12.71 -11.95 9.19
CA ALA A 83 13.20 -10.63 9.60
C ALA A 83 14.64 -10.66 10.15
N GLY A 84 15.00 -11.69 10.94
CA GLY A 84 16.33 -11.80 11.54
C GLY A 84 17.47 -12.19 10.59
N SER A 85 17.18 -12.57 9.34
CA SER A 85 18.21 -12.93 8.34
C SER A 85 18.31 -11.94 7.16
N PHE A 86 17.47 -10.91 7.17
CA PHE A 86 17.49 -9.84 6.19
C PHE A 86 18.23 -8.64 6.76
N SER A 87 19.02 -7.97 5.92
CA SER A 87 19.61 -6.69 6.26
C SER A 87 19.42 -5.68 5.12
N LEU A 88 19.00 -4.47 5.47
CA LEU A 88 18.94 -3.32 4.58
C LEU A 88 20.08 -2.34 4.94
N PRO A 89 21.17 -2.26 4.17
CA PRO A 89 22.27 -1.33 4.45
C PRO A 89 21.78 0.13 4.44
N PRO A 90 22.22 1.00 5.38
CA PRO A 90 21.80 2.40 5.42
C PRO A 90 22.06 3.13 4.09
N LEU A 91 21.04 3.80 3.57
CA LEU A 91 21.14 4.64 2.38
C LEU A 91 20.27 5.89 2.55
N PRO A 92 20.82 6.94 3.18
CA PRO A 92 20.14 8.19 3.45
C PRO A 92 19.45 8.77 2.21
N LEU A 93 18.15 9.06 2.33
CA LEU A 93 17.38 9.74 1.29
C LEU A 93 17.86 11.18 1.09
N ARG A 94 18.23 11.54 -0.14
CA ARG A 94 18.75 12.89 -0.49
C ARG A 94 18.01 13.56 -1.63
N THR A 95 17.44 12.78 -2.53
CA THR A 95 16.81 13.28 -3.76
C THR A 95 15.31 13.41 -3.57
N PRO A 96 14.68 14.49 -4.06
CA PRO A 96 13.22 14.58 -4.12
C PRO A 96 12.64 13.55 -5.11
N PRO A 97 11.33 13.24 -5.03
CA PRO A 97 10.69 12.35 -5.99
C PRO A 97 10.75 12.93 -7.40
N PRO A 98 10.88 12.08 -8.44
CA PRO A 98 10.78 12.53 -9.82
C PRO A 98 9.35 13.03 -10.12
N PRO A 99 9.19 13.93 -11.11
CA PRO A 99 7.85 14.34 -11.55
C PRO A 99 7.09 13.14 -12.11
N ILE A 100 5.87 12.91 -11.60
CA ILE A 100 4.98 11.84 -12.08
C ILE A 100 3.94 12.48 -12.99
N PRO A 101 3.85 12.08 -14.27
CA PRO A 101 2.79 12.56 -15.14
C PRO A 101 1.45 12.00 -14.65
N ALA A 102 0.54 12.88 -14.24
CA ALA A 102 -0.84 12.50 -13.98
C ALA A 102 -1.53 12.23 -15.32
N GLY A 103 -1.92 10.98 -15.58
CA GLY A 103 -2.76 10.63 -16.73
C GLY A 103 -4.17 11.21 -16.59
N VAL A 104 -4.97 11.13 -17.65
CA VAL A 104 -6.36 11.61 -17.63
C VAL A 104 -7.24 10.68 -16.77
N PRO A 105 -8.26 11.19 -16.05
CA PRO A 105 -9.02 10.37 -15.12
C PRO A 105 -9.81 9.22 -15.75
N SER A 106 -10.11 9.28 -17.05
CA SER A 106 -10.74 8.18 -17.80
C SER A 106 -9.83 6.95 -17.93
N GLU A 107 -8.52 7.15 -18.06
CA GLU A 107 -7.54 6.05 -18.14
C GLU A 107 -7.42 5.31 -16.80
N LEU A 108 -7.74 5.97 -15.67
CA LEU A 108 -7.74 5.34 -14.35
C LEU A 108 -8.79 4.25 -14.19
N LEU A 109 -9.97 4.45 -14.78
CA LEU A 109 -11.07 3.48 -14.74
C LEU A 109 -10.69 2.16 -15.40
N GLU A 110 -9.83 2.21 -16.41
CA GLU A 110 -9.38 1.05 -17.16
C GLU A 110 -8.09 0.42 -16.59
N ARG A 111 -7.26 1.21 -15.91
CA ARG A 111 -5.96 0.77 -15.37
C ARG A 111 -5.97 0.29 -13.93
N ARG A 112 -7.04 0.51 -13.17
CA ARG A 112 -7.09 0.13 -11.75
C ARG A 112 -7.70 -1.26 -11.54
N PRO A 113 -6.94 -2.24 -10.99
CA PRO A 113 -7.44 -3.60 -10.78
C PRO A 113 -8.63 -3.67 -9.81
N ASP A 114 -8.69 -2.79 -8.82
CA ASP A 114 -9.76 -2.75 -7.83
C ASP A 114 -11.08 -2.33 -8.46
N ILE A 115 -11.08 -1.33 -9.34
CA ILE A 115 -12.26 -0.91 -10.12
C ILE A 115 -12.72 -2.06 -11.02
N ALA A 116 -11.78 -2.69 -11.74
CA ALA A 116 -12.08 -3.84 -12.59
C ALA A 116 -12.68 -5.01 -11.79
N SER A 117 -12.18 -5.26 -10.58
CA SER A 117 -12.71 -6.32 -9.71
C SER A 117 -14.15 -6.02 -9.25
N ALA A 118 -14.44 -4.76 -8.89
CA ALA A 118 -15.76 -4.33 -8.47
C ALA A 118 -16.78 -4.40 -9.61
N ASP A 119 -16.38 -4.03 -10.84
CA ASP A 119 -17.21 -4.19 -12.04
C ASP A 119 -17.56 -5.68 -12.29
N ARG A 120 -16.59 -6.59 -12.18
CA ARG A 120 -16.84 -8.03 -12.37
C ARG A 120 -17.74 -8.63 -11.28
N LEU A 121 -17.61 -8.17 -10.04
CA LEU A 121 -18.51 -8.57 -8.95
C LEU A 121 -19.94 -8.08 -9.18
N MET A 122 -20.11 -6.84 -9.65
CA MET A 122 -21.41 -6.30 -10.05
C MET A 122 -22.03 -7.10 -11.20
N ALA A 123 -21.25 -7.43 -12.23
CA ALA A 123 -21.71 -8.26 -13.35
C ALA A 123 -22.14 -9.66 -12.87
N ALA A 124 -21.39 -10.28 -11.94
CA ALA A 124 -21.74 -11.56 -11.35
C ALA A 124 -23.04 -11.49 -10.53
N ALA A 125 -23.26 -10.42 -9.77
CA ALA A 125 -24.50 -10.21 -9.03
C ALA A 125 -25.70 -10.03 -9.97
N ASN A 126 -25.53 -9.30 -11.07
CA ASN A 126 -26.57 -9.17 -12.11
C ASN A 126 -26.96 -10.53 -12.70
N ALA A 127 -25.98 -11.40 -12.98
CA ALA A 127 -26.24 -12.75 -13.48
C ALA A 127 -27.05 -13.61 -12.47
N ARG A 128 -26.82 -13.43 -11.17
CA ARG A 128 -27.58 -14.13 -10.11
C ARG A 128 -29.06 -13.72 -10.07
N ILE A 129 -29.41 -12.50 -10.48
CA ILE A 129 -30.82 -12.12 -10.68
C ILE A 129 -31.47 -13.02 -11.73
N GLY A 130 -30.76 -13.27 -12.84
CA GLY A 130 -31.20 -14.21 -13.88
C GLY A 130 -31.43 -15.61 -13.34
N VAL A 131 -30.52 -16.12 -12.51
CA VAL A 131 -30.67 -17.43 -11.82
C VAL A 131 -31.88 -17.46 -10.90
N ALA A 132 -32.10 -16.42 -10.09
CA ALA A 132 -33.27 -16.33 -9.21
C ALA A 132 -34.58 -16.27 -10.02
N LYS A 133 -34.59 -15.51 -11.13
CA LYS A 133 -35.74 -15.44 -12.05
C LYS A 133 -36.00 -16.76 -12.79
N ALA A 134 -34.96 -17.56 -13.07
CA ALA A 134 -35.12 -18.86 -13.70
C ALA A 134 -35.99 -19.82 -12.87
N ALA A 135 -36.04 -19.67 -11.53
CA ALA A 135 -36.88 -20.48 -10.65
C ALA A 135 -38.41 -20.28 -10.88
N TYR A 136 -38.83 -19.27 -11.65
CA TYR A 136 -40.22 -19.11 -12.07
C TYR A 136 -40.61 -20.01 -13.25
N TYR A 137 -39.63 -20.60 -13.94
CA TYR A 137 -39.84 -21.49 -15.08
C TYR A 137 -39.78 -22.97 -14.66
N PRO A 138 -40.40 -23.88 -15.43
CA PRO A 138 -40.35 -25.31 -15.12
C PRO A 138 -38.93 -25.84 -15.19
N LEU A 139 -38.55 -26.67 -14.21
CA LEU A 139 -37.28 -27.39 -14.23
C LEU A 139 -37.44 -28.62 -15.13
N LEU A 140 -36.75 -28.63 -16.26
CA LEU A 140 -36.72 -29.74 -17.20
C LEU A 140 -35.51 -30.62 -16.91
N ASN A 141 -35.73 -31.85 -16.47
CA ASN A 141 -34.70 -32.85 -16.24
C ASN A 141 -34.83 -33.96 -17.27
N LEU A 142 -33.75 -34.31 -17.95
CA LEU A 142 -33.68 -35.46 -18.85
C LEU A 142 -32.76 -36.49 -18.21
N THR A 143 -33.32 -37.60 -17.73
CA THR A 143 -32.53 -38.72 -17.22
C THR A 143 -32.39 -39.79 -18.29
N ALA A 144 -31.19 -40.33 -18.42
CA ALA A 144 -30.90 -41.48 -19.27
C ALA A 144 -30.06 -42.47 -18.45
N ALA A 145 -30.47 -43.73 -18.47
CA ALA A 145 -29.79 -44.83 -17.80
C ALA A 145 -29.67 -46.01 -18.76
N GLY A 146 -28.58 -46.77 -18.63
CA GLY A 146 -28.35 -47.97 -19.41
C GLY A 146 -27.44 -48.93 -18.66
N GLY A 147 -27.62 -50.22 -18.86
CA GLY A 147 -26.85 -51.24 -18.17
C GLY A 147 -27.36 -52.64 -18.45
N PHE A 148 -27.06 -53.54 -17.51
CA PHE A 148 -27.53 -54.91 -17.56
C PHE A 148 -28.25 -55.25 -16.25
N GLU A 149 -29.40 -55.89 -16.34
CA GLU A 149 -30.16 -56.40 -15.19
C GLU A 149 -30.49 -57.85 -15.44
N SER A 150 -30.25 -58.69 -14.43
CA SER A 150 -30.45 -60.12 -14.53
C SER A 150 -30.71 -60.69 -13.14
N GLY A 151 -31.66 -61.63 -13.03
CA GLY A 151 -31.95 -62.35 -11.79
C GLY A 151 -30.86 -63.35 -11.36
N ALA A 152 -29.90 -63.65 -12.24
CA ALA A 152 -28.71 -64.45 -11.97
C ALA A 152 -27.46 -63.82 -12.59
N ILE A 153 -26.31 -63.91 -11.91
CA ILE A 153 -25.04 -63.34 -12.40
C ILE A 153 -24.56 -64.01 -13.70
N SER A 154 -24.88 -65.29 -13.91
CA SER A 154 -24.52 -66.06 -15.10
C SER A 154 -25.21 -65.60 -16.39
N THR A 155 -26.33 -64.88 -16.27
CA THR A 155 -27.10 -64.34 -17.40
C THR A 155 -27.00 -62.82 -17.51
N LEU A 156 -26.05 -62.19 -16.81
CA LEU A 156 -25.90 -60.73 -16.79
C LEU A 156 -25.39 -60.15 -18.12
N LEU A 157 -24.62 -60.91 -18.91
CA LEU A 157 -24.07 -60.50 -20.21
C LEU A 157 -24.65 -61.29 -21.39
N SER A 158 -25.84 -61.91 -21.23
CA SER A 158 -26.50 -62.71 -22.28
C SER A 158 -27.60 -61.92 -23.01
N GLY A 159 -28.10 -62.46 -24.14
CA GLY A 159 -28.88 -61.72 -25.14
C GLY A 159 -30.05 -60.82 -24.68
N PRO A 160 -30.81 -61.13 -23.61
CA PRO A 160 -31.91 -60.27 -23.16
C PRO A 160 -31.64 -59.44 -21.89
N SER A 161 -30.42 -59.37 -21.33
CA SER A 161 -30.16 -58.65 -20.06
C SER A 161 -29.80 -57.18 -20.21
N ALA A 162 -29.60 -56.68 -21.44
CA ALA A 162 -29.35 -55.26 -21.71
C ALA A 162 -30.63 -54.44 -21.54
N LEU A 163 -30.55 -53.36 -20.78
CA LEU A 163 -31.64 -52.41 -20.57
C LEU A 163 -31.17 -50.98 -20.77
N TRP A 164 -32.10 -50.14 -21.20
CA TRP A 164 -31.93 -48.70 -21.25
C TRP A 164 -33.25 -48.02 -20.93
N ALA A 165 -33.18 -46.84 -20.34
CA ALA A 165 -34.32 -46.01 -20.01
C ALA A 165 -33.97 -44.54 -20.25
N VAL A 166 -34.87 -43.80 -20.89
CA VAL A 166 -34.78 -42.34 -21.02
C VAL A 166 -36.11 -41.76 -20.53
N GLY A 167 -36.04 -40.84 -19.57
CA GLY A 167 -37.20 -40.23 -18.94
C GLY A 167 -37.05 -38.71 -18.81
N PRO A 168 -37.71 -37.91 -19.66
CA PRO A 168 -37.86 -36.49 -19.38
C PRO A 168 -38.84 -36.29 -18.21
N SER A 169 -38.56 -35.34 -17.33
CA SER A 169 -39.45 -34.89 -16.28
C SER A 169 -39.46 -33.36 -16.21
N ALA A 170 -40.61 -32.79 -15.90
CA ALA A 170 -40.79 -31.36 -15.74
C ALA A 170 -41.46 -31.08 -14.39
N ILE A 171 -40.85 -30.22 -13.58
CA ILE A 171 -41.40 -29.82 -12.28
C ILE A 171 -41.76 -28.34 -12.35
N PHE A 172 -43.02 -28.02 -12.04
CA PHE A 172 -43.52 -26.65 -11.99
C PHE A 172 -44.21 -26.39 -10.65
N THR A 173 -43.73 -25.37 -9.92
CA THR A 173 -44.31 -25.00 -8.63
C THR A 173 -45.41 -23.95 -8.83
N LEU A 174 -46.66 -24.35 -8.56
CA LEU A 174 -47.85 -23.49 -8.64
C LEU A 174 -47.95 -22.50 -7.47
N PHE A 175 -47.59 -22.93 -6.27
CA PHE A 175 -47.66 -22.12 -5.06
C PHE A 175 -46.46 -22.41 -4.15
N ASP A 176 -45.77 -21.37 -3.71
CA ASP A 176 -44.56 -21.43 -2.87
C ASP A 176 -44.55 -20.39 -1.74
N GLY A 177 -45.71 -19.80 -1.43
CA GLY A 177 -45.85 -18.79 -0.38
C GLY A 177 -45.03 -17.51 -0.61
N GLY A 178 -44.64 -17.21 -1.85
CA GLY A 178 -43.82 -16.03 -2.17
C GLY A 178 -42.32 -16.24 -2.01
N ARG A 179 -41.85 -17.46 -1.73
CA ARG A 179 -40.42 -17.79 -1.59
C ARG A 179 -39.58 -17.34 -2.78
N ARG A 180 -40.02 -17.58 -4.03
CA ARG A 180 -39.30 -17.15 -5.24
C ARG A 180 -39.27 -15.64 -5.42
N ARG A 181 -40.34 -14.94 -5.00
CA ARG A 181 -40.37 -13.47 -4.99
C ARG A 181 -39.32 -12.95 -4.03
N ALA A 182 -39.34 -13.43 -2.79
CA ALA A 182 -38.34 -13.05 -1.79
C ALA A 182 -36.90 -13.35 -2.24
N ALA A 183 -36.66 -14.50 -2.90
CA ALA A 183 -35.34 -14.85 -3.44
C ALA A 183 -34.91 -13.92 -4.60
N SER A 184 -35.84 -13.53 -5.48
CA SER A 184 -35.58 -12.55 -6.53
C SER A 184 -35.29 -11.16 -5.94
N ASP A 185 -36.10 -10.72 -4.98
CA ASP A 185 -35.93 -9.43 -4.30
C ASP A 185 -34.59 -9.39 -3.55
N GLN A 186 -34.20 -10.49 -2.90
CA GLN A 186 -32.89 -10.64 -2.27
C GLN A 186 -31.75 -10.53 -3.30
N ALA A 187 -31.88 -11.16 -4.47
CA ALA A 187 -30.87 -11.08 -5.52
C ALA A 187 -30.74 -9.67 -6.11
N ILE A 188 -31.87 -8.95 -6.27
CA ILE A 188 -31.89 -7.55 -6.70
C ILE A 188 -31.22 -6.67 -5.65
N ALA A 189 -31.57 -6.82 -4.37
CA ALA A 189 -30.94 -6.06 -3.29
C ALA A 189 -29.42 -6.32 -3.20
N ALA A 190 -28.97 -7.56 -3.41
CA ALA A 190 -27.56 -7.90 -3.47
C ALA A 190 -26.85 -7.24 -4.67
N TYR A 191 -27.51 -7.14 -5.82
CA TYR A 191 -26.98 -6.40 -6.97
C TYR A 191 -26.90 -4.89 -6.68
N ASP A 192 -27.94 -4.29 -6.11
CA ASP A 192 -27.93 -2.87 -5.74
C ASP A 192 -26.79 -2.55 -4.77
N GLN A 193 -26.51 -3.45 -3.81
CA GLN A 193 -25.32 -3.35 -2.96
C GLN A 193 -24.03 -3.34 -3.78
N THR A 194 -23.86 -4.24 -4.77
CA THR A 194 -22.65 -4.25 -5.61
C THR A 194 -22.52 -3.00 -6.48
N VAL A 195 -23.63 -2.43 -6.96
CA VAL A 195 -23.62 -1.15 -7.69
C VAL A 195 -23.13 -0.02 -6.78
N ALA A 196 -23.59 0.01 -5.53
CA ALA A 196 -23.13 0.98 -4.54
C ALA A 196 -21.63 0.80 -4.24
N SER A 197 -21.16 -0.42 -4.02
CA SER A 197 -19.73 -0.71 -3.79
C SER A 197 -18.85 -0.35 -4.99
N TYR A 198 -19.31 -0.57 -6.23
CA TYR A 198 -18.60 -0.13 -7.43
C TYR A 198 -18.48 1.40 -7.46
N ARG A 199 -19.58 2.13 -7.23
CA ARG A 199 -19.56 3.60 -7.17
C ARG A 199 -18.62 4.13 -6.07
N GLU A 200 -18.67 3.53 -4.89
CA GLU A 200 -17.76 3.86 -3.77
C GLU A 200 -16.29 3.65 -4.16
N THR A 201 -15.98 2.51 -4.79
CA THR A 201 -14.62 2.20 -5.25
C THR A 201 -14.11 3.22 -6.25
N VAL A 202 -14.95 3.63 -7.20
CA VAL A 202 -14.62 4.69 -8.17
C VAL A 202 -14.38 6.00 -7.45
N LEU A 203 -15.32 6.50 -6.63
CA LEU A 203 -15.17 7.78 -5.94
C LEU A 203 -13.94 7.82 -5.04
N THR A 204 -13.67 6.75 -4.29
CA THR A 204 -12.49 6.61 -3.43
C THR A 204 -11.20 6.62 -4.26
N SER A 205 -11.20 6.00 -5.43
CA SER A 205 -10.03 5.97 -6.31
C SER A 205 -9.67 7.35 -6.84
N PHE A 206 -10.68 8.15 -7.24
CA PHE A 206 -10.49 9.54 -7.64
C PHE A 206 -9.98 10.40 -6.48
N GLN A 207 -10.59 10.24 -5.30
CA GLN A 207 -10.14 10.95 -4.09
C GLN A 207 -8.66 10.66 -3.80
N GLN A 208 -8.24 9.39 -3.85
CA GLN A 208 -6.85 9.00 -3.60
C GLN A 208 -5.86 9.66 -4.58
N VAL A 209 -6.25 9.85 -5.85
CA VAL A 209 -5.38 10.54 -6.82
C VAL A 209 -5.27 12.02 -6.50
N GLU A 210 -6.40 12.70 -6.27
CA GLU A 210 -6.44 14.12 -5.93
C GLU A 210 -5.69 14.41 -4.62
N ASP A 211 -5.89 13.59 -3.59
CA ASP A 211 -5.20 13.73 -2.30
C ASP A 211 -3.67 13.66 -2.46
N ASN A 212 -3.17 12.73 -3.28
CA ASN A 212 -1.73 12.58 -3.50
C ASN A 212 -1.15 13.65 -4.43
N LEU A 213 -1.89 14.12 -5.44
CA LEU A 213 -1.49 15.26 -6.26
C LEU A 213 -1.42 16.55 -5.43
N ALA A 214 -2.43 16.78 -4.60
CA ALA A 214 -2.43 17.90 -3.67
C ALA A 214 -1.28 17.80 -2.66
N ALA A 215 -1.05 16.61 -2.09
CA ALA A 215 0.06 16.37 -1.16
C ALA A 215 1.41 16.69 -1.81
N LEU A 216 1.70 16.18 -3.01
CA LEU A 216 2.96 16.46 -3.70
C LEU A 216 3.17 17.96 -3.96
N ARG A 217 2.14 18.65 -4.46
CA ARG A 217 2.18 20.09 -4.74
C ARG A 217 2.38 20.92 -3.47
N ILE A 218 1.66 20.60 -2.41
CA ILE A 218 1.73 21.34 -1.12
C ILE A 218 3.06 21.07 -0.44
N LEU A 219 3.51 19.81 -0.38
CA LEU A 219 4.78 19.43 0.24
C LEU A 219 5.99 19.99 -0.52
N GLU A 220 5.90 20.19 -1.83
CA GLU A 220 6.94 20.88 -2.59
C GLU A 220 7.09 22.34 -2.15
N LYS A 221 5.96 23.04 -1.97
CA LYS A 221 5.97 24.41 -1.43
C LYS A 221 6.46 24.45 0.02
N GLU A 222 6.01 23.51 0.85
CA GLU A 222 6.47 23.35 2.24
C GLU A 222 7.99 23.13 2.29
N ALA A 223 8.54 22.30 1.40
CA ALA A 223 9.99 22.04 1.32
C ALA A 223 10.79 23.30 0.95
N GLN A 224 10.29 24.14 0.06
CA GLN A 224 10.94 25.40 -0.31
C GLN A 224 11.01 26.36 0.87
N THR A 225 9.88 26.57 1.56
CA THR A 225 9.83 27.43 2.75
C THR A 225 10.67 26.88 3.91
N GLN A 226 10.62 25.55 4.14
CA GLN A 226 11.45 24.93 5.17
C GLN A 226 12.95 25.05 4.87
N ASN A 227 13.34 25.00 3.59
CA ASN A 227 14.74 25.19 3.21
C ASN A 227 15.23 26.62 3.53
N GLU A 228 14.39 27.63 3.36
CA GLU A 228 14.72 29.00 3.80
C GLU A 228 14.89 29.08 5.33
N ALA A 229 14.04 28.39 6.09
CA ALA A 229 14.17 28.29 7.55
C ALA A 229 15.49 27.62 7.97
N VAL A 230 15.85 26.49 7.36
CA VAL A 230 17.13 25.80 7.62
C VAL A 230 18.32 26.72 7.36
N VAL A 231 18.35 27.41 6.21
CA VAL A 231 19.44 28.35 5.88
C VAL A 231 19.52 29.49 6.89
N ALA A 232 18.38 30.05 7.31
CA ALA A 232 18.33 31.12 8.31
C ALA A 232 18.79 30.64 9.70
N ALA A 233 18.35 29.45 10.14
CA ALA A 233 18.71 28.87 11.42
C ALA A 233 20.20 28.48 11.48
N GLN A 234 20.76 27.93 10.40
CA GLN A 234 22.19 27.68 10.28
C GLN A 234 23.00 28.99 10.36
N LYS A 235 22.54 30.05 9.71
CA LYS A 235 23.22 31.36 9.79
C LYS A 235 23.14 31.95 11.20
N TYR A 236 21.99 31.83 11.86
CA TYR A 236 21.83 32.23 13.25
C TYR A 236 22.81 31.49 14.16
N LEU A 237 22.93 30.16 14.01
CA LEU A 237 23.90 29.35 14.75
C LEU A 237 25.35 29.79 14.54
N GLU A 238 25.76 30.04 13.29
CA GLU A 238 27.11 30.53 12.97
C GLU A 238 27.43 31.85 13.69
N LEU A 239 26.48 32.79 13.68
CA LEU A 239 26.62 34.09 14.32
C LEU A 239 26.67 33.97 15.85
N SER A 240 25.81 33.15 16.45
CA SER A 240 25.80 32.92 17.89
C SER A 240 27.10 32.25 18.38
N ILE A 241 27.63 31.27 17.63
CA ILE A 241 28.95 30.67 17.91
C ILE A 241 30.05 31.74 17.86
N THR A 242 30.03 32.61 16.85
CA THR A 242 31.03 33.68 16.69
C THR A 242 30.99 34.66 17.87
N ARG A 243 29.79 35.11 18.27
CA ARG A 243 29.59 35.99 19.41
C ARG A 243 30.02 35.35 20.74
N TYR A 244 29.73 34.07 20.93
CA TYR A 244 30.13 33.32 22.13
C TYR A 244 31.65 33.16 22.20
N LYS A 245 32.29 32.80 21.09
CA LYS A 245 33.77 32.73 21.00
C LYS A 245 34.43 34.08 21.27
N GLY A 246 33.80 35.18 20.84
CA GLY A 246 34.24 36.56 21.11
C GLY A 246 33.92 37.07 22.52
N GLY A 247 33.23 36.28 23.37
CA GLY A 247 32.88 36.68 24.75
C GLY A 247 31.77 37.73 24.86
N VAL A 248 30.97 37.92 23.81
CA VAL A 248 29.93 38.97 23.72
C VAL A 248 28.53 38.43 24.09
N THR A 249 28.38 37.12 24.28
CA THR A 249 27.13 36.47 24.67
C THR A 249 27.38 35.21 25.51
N SER A 250 26.32 34.65 26.09
CA SER A 250 26.36 33.40 26.87
C SER A 250 26.15 32.18 25.99
N TYR A 251 26.55 31.00 26.50
CA TYR A 251 26.34 29.73 25.78
C TYR A 251 24.86 29.38 25.56
N LEU A 252 23.94 30.01 26.31
CA LEU A 252 22.50 29.84 26.12
C LEU A 252 22.03 30.27 24.72
N GLU A 253 22.60 31.35 24.17
CA GLU A 253 22.30 31.82 22.81
C GLU A 253 22.68 30.74 21.78
N VAL A 254 23.87 30.15 21.93
CA VAL A 254 24.35 29.05 21.07
C VAL A 254 23.43 27.84 21.17
N THR A 255 23.07 27.42 22.39
CA THR A 255 22.19 26.24 22.60
C THR A 255 20.80 26.45 21.99
N THR A 256 20.28 27.68 22.06
CA THR A 256 19.00 28.03 21.44
C THR A 256 19.09 27.98 19.91
N ALA A 257 20.17 28.52 19.33
CA ALA A 257 20.41 28.46 17.89
C ALA A 257 20.63 27.03 17.39
N GLN A 258 21.36 26.21 18.15
CA GLN A 258 21.58 24.78 17.90
C GLN A 258 20.25 24.01 17.86
N SER A 259 19.39 24.25 18.85
CA SER A 259 18.07 23.61 18.93
C SER A 259 17.19 23.99 17.75
N ALA A 260 17.18 25.28 17.36
CA ALA A 260 16.42 25.76 16.20
C ALA A 260 16.91 25.12 14.89
N ALA A 261 18.23 25.13 14.65
CA ALA A 261 18.82 24.54 13.45
C ALA A 261 18.52 23.05 13.34
N LEU A 262 18.71 22.28 14.41
CA LEU A 262 18.42 20.84 14.40
C LEU A 262 16.93 20.56 14.17
N ALA A 263 16.03 21.32 14.79
CA ALA A 263 14.59 21.17 14.60
C ALA A 263 14.17 21.42 13.14
N ASP A 264 14.74 22.46 12.52
CA ASP A 264 14.46 22.80 11.13
C ASP A 264 15.03 21.76 10.15
N GLU A 265 16.24 21.24 10.40
CA GLU A 265 16.87 20.20 9.59
C GLU A 265 16.12 18.87 9.68
N VAL A 266 15.68 18.47 10.88
CA VAL A 266 14.84 17.28 11.07
C VAL A 266 13.50 17.44 10.33
N THR A 267 12.90 18.62 10.39
CA THR A 267 11.66 18.92 9.67
C THR A 267 11.85 18.82 8.15
N ALA A 268 12.96 19.32 7.62
CA ALA A 268 13.29 19.20 6.20
C ALA A 268 13.43 17.73 5.75
N VAL A 269 14.10 16.88 6.54
CA VAL A 269 14.21 15.44 6.26
C VAL A 269 12.83 14.77 6.28
N ASN A 270 11.98 15.10 7.26
CA ASN A 270 10.62 14.56 7.36
C ASN A 270 9.75 14.96 6.16
N ILE A 271 9.83 16.21 5.69
CA ILE A 271 9.12 16.66 4.49
C ILE A 271 9.60 15.87 3.26
N LEU A 272 10.90 15.64 3.11
CA LEU A 272 11.44 14.84 2.01
C LEU A 272 10.90 13.40 2.04
N GLY A 273 10.84 12.77 3.20
CA GLY A 273 10.23 11.45 3.39
C GLY A 273 8.73 11.44 3.01
N ARG A 274 7.97 12.43 3.48
CA ARG A 274 6.54 12.60 3.13
C ARG A 274 6.32 12.77 1.63
N ARG A 275 7.19 13.51 0.94
CA ARG A 275 7.14 13.68 -0.52
C ARG A 275 7.36 12.35 -1.26
N MET A 276 8.32 11.54 -0.84
CA MET A 276 8.54 10.22 -1.42
C MET A 276 7.36 9.27 -1.18
N VAL A 277 6.79 9.28 0.03
CA VAL A 277 5.60 8.48 0.35
C VAL A 277 4.42 8.88 -0.53
N ALA A 278 4.13 10.18 -0.66
CA ALA A 278 3.06 10.69 -1.53
C ALA A 278 3.29 10.32 -3.00
N ALA A 279 4.54 10.33 -3.47
CA ALA A 279 4.88 9.91 -4.83
C ALA A 279 4.57 8.43 -5.07
N VAL A 280 4.95 7.55 -4.13
CA VAL A 280 4.63 6.11 -4.21
C VAL A 280 3.12 5.88 -4.14
N GLN A 281 2.41 6.61 -3.28
CA GLN A 281 0.96 6.52 -3.16
C GLN A 281 0.26 7.01 -4.45
N LEU A 282 0.77 8.06 -5.09
CA LEU A 282 0.27 8.50 -6.40
C LEU A 282 0.46 7.41 -7.45
N VAL A 283 1.65 6.82 -7.56
CA VAL A 283 1.91 5.71 -8.50
C VAL A 283 0.95 4.55 -8.24
N GLN A 284 0.71 4.21 -6.96
CA GLN A 284 -0.26 3.18 -6.60
C GLN A 284 -1.69 3.57 -7.00
N ALA A 285 -2.10 4.81 -6.73
CA ALA A 285 -3.44 5.32 -7.03
C ALA A 285 -3.71 5.42 -8.54
N LEU A 286 -2.67 5.65 -9.35
CA LEU A 286 -2.74 5.65 -10.81
C LEU A 286 -2.82 4.23 -11.42
N GLY A 287 -2.83 3.19 -10.60
CA GLY A 287 -2.89 1.80 -11.04
C GLY A 287 -1.53 1.11 -11.15
N GLY A 288 -0.42 1.76 -10.79
CA GLY A 288 0.90 1.13 -10.77
C GLY A 288 1.46 0.84 -12.18
N GLY A 289 2.31 -0.20 -12.27
CA GLY A 289 3.06 -0.55 -13.49
C GLY A 289 2.64 -1.88 -14.15
N TRP A 290 1.43 -2.38 -13.87
CA TRP A 290 0.94 -3.60 -14.54
C TRP A 290 0.31 -3.25 -15.89
N ASP A 291 0.38 -4.20 -16.83
CA ASP A 291 -0.23 -4.09 -18.14
C ASP A 291 -1.16 -5.28 -18.36
N SER A 292 -2.39 -5.02 -18.80
CA SER A 292 -3.35 -6.04 -19.21
C SER A 292 -2.79 -7.02 -20.24
N SER A 293 -1.82 -6.59 -21.07
CA SER A 293 -1.11 -7.44 -22.04
C SER A 293 -0.29 -8.56 -21.39
N SER A 294 0.10 -8.38 -20.12
CA SER A 294 0.86 -9.36 -19.34
C SER A 294 -0.03 -10.37 -18.58
N LEU A 295 -1.36 -10.18 -18.60
CA LEU A 295 -2.28 -11.12 -17.98
C LEU A 295 -2.48 -12.37 -18.86
N PRO A 296 -2.53 -13.57 -18.28
CA PRO A 296 -2.88 -14.78 -19.02
C PRO A 296 -4.28 -14.64 -19.62
N GLN A 297 -4.40 -14.80 -20.93
CA GLN A 297 -5.70 -14.79 -21.60
C GLN A 297 -6.51 -16.01 -21.12
N HIS A 298 -7.69 -15.78 -20.54
CA HIS A 298 -8.64 -16.83 -20.19
C HIS A 298 -9.73 -16.92 -21.28
N PRO A 299 -9.57 -17.76 -22.31
CA PRO A 299 -10.53 -17.88 -23.41
C PRO A 299 -11.90 -18.44 -22.99
N GLU A 300 -12.02 -19.01 -21.78
CA GLU A 300 -13.19 -19.78 -21.36
C GLU A 300 -14.35 -18.93 -20.80
N CYS A 301 -14.12 -17.69 -20.36
CA CYS A 301 -15.12 -16.92 -19.61
C CYS A 301 -16.19 -16.21 -20.45
N CYS A 302 -16.13 -16.25 -21.79
CA CYS A 302 -17.04 -15.48 -22.65
C CYS A 302 -17.96 -16.34 -23.54
N GLY A 303 -18.26 -17.58 -23.16
CA GLY A 303 -19.29 -18.39 -23.84
C GLY A 303 -18.96 -18.77 -25.29
N LYS A 304 -17.74 -18.49 -25.78
CA LYS A 304 -17.18 -19.26 -26.88
C LYS A 304 -16.83 -20.62 -26.31
N LEU A 305 -17.80 -21.53 -26.35
CA LEU A 305 -17.49 -22.96 -26.41
C LEU A 305 -16.41 -23.08 -27.48
N VAL A 306 -15.21 -23.52 -27.10
CA VAL A 306 -14.20 -23.92 -28.06
C VAL A 306 -14.93 -24.88 -28.99
N SER A 307 -15.12 -24.50 -30.26
CA SER A 307 -15.69 -25.40 -31.23
C SER A 307 -14.70 -26.55 -31.33
N ALA A 308 -14.98 -27.64 -30.63
CA ALA A 308 -14.28 -28.88 -30.82
C ALA A 308 -14.58 -29.33 -32.25
N THR A 309 -13.74 -28.92 -33.19
CA THR A 309 -13.66 -29.56 -34.50
C THR A 309 -13.13 -30.96 -34.25
N CYS A 310 -14.02 -31.89 -33.93
CA CYS A 310 -13.68 -33.30 -33.87
C CYS A 310 -13.49 -33.78 -35.32
N SER A 311 -12.24 -33.98 -35.71
CA SER A 311 -11.86 -34.74 -36.90
C SER A 311 -11.58 -36.18 -36.47
N GLY A 312 -12.59 -37.05 -36.60
CA GLY A 312 -12.48 -38.47 -36.26
C GLY A 312 -12.67 -38.80 -34.78
N ASN A 313 -12.62 -40.10 -34.46
CA ASN A 313 -13.01 -40.74 -33.18
C ASN A 313 -12.14 -40.38 -31.94
N VAL A 314 -11.45 -39.25 -31.93
CA VAL A 314 -10.69 -38.78 -30.76
C VAL A 314 -10.87 -37.28 -30.62
N CYS A 315 -11.59 -36.85 -29.59
CA CYS A 315 -11.56 -35.47 -29.13
C CYS A 315 -10.59 -35.41 -27.93
N LYS A 316 -9.64 -34.47 -27.95
CA LYS A 316 -8.81 -34.09 -26.81
C LYS A 316 -9.40 -32.87 -26.13
#